data_AF-A0A814V5S9-F1
#
_entry.id   AF-A0A814V5S9-F1
#
_cell.length_a   1.000
_cell.length_b   1.000
_cell.length_c   1.000
_cell.angle_alpha   90.00
_cell.angle_beta   90.00
_cell.angle_gamma   90.00
#
_symmetry.space_group_name_H-M   'P 1'
#
loop_
_entity.id
_entity.type
_entity.pdbx_description
1 polymer ?
#
loop_
_entity_poly.entity_id
_entity_poly.type
_entity_poly.pdbx_seq_one_letter_code
_entity_poly.pdbx_strand_id
1 'polypeptide(L)'
;MHSALRPKPPVKLPTSLVPVTTTHIKKPSVTPNGHHFKSVPSHHPKCIEPISSTPKKCVWSLGLINSKGKYLTAETFGCKINATGTCLKKKQRWTITYSSENDCIYLQSSLRHYLSTDKYGRLKCDTFDVDHDCRFQLEYNRTGHWALKSLSFGMYLGGDADHLHCFSKCPEWWSPHLAIHPQINLKHVLRKRYAKLDDDEVHIDDIIPWGSGAILTIEYVDGQYCIRSSNGLYFHKDGKLVSKRIEETLFMIELFKGYLTFKDCQQCYLTAIGPSGLMTTRNKVAGKDEQFLMEESKQQICLIAPNGKLVSIKQGVDLSANQCERDHSSIFQLEYDEQLEVYHIRTSNNKYWKIEGGGVQATAEKRSIETGFYIQSMNNGHIVFQASNGKYIVPHPTGHMRAISDQLNTNESSFLVKFVNRPFCVLKCEFGYVAYRNKHSRILECNKSLFTLFTLEESNGGIVYLKGSDGKYWEILKDLTVSVTGDDPSKFVIELCSSHSRILLKAPNGMYLRAEQNGSIHATCEYSRQATQWDF
;
A
#
# COMPACT_ATOMS: atom_id res chain seq x y z
N MET A 1 -17.26 -29.42 -78.26
CA MET A 1 -18.68 -29.58 -78.66
C MET A 1 -19.55 -28.84 -77.66
N HIS A 2 -20.71 -28.31 -78.10
CA HIS A 2 -21.69 -27.51 -77.34
C HIS A 2 -21.15 -26.19 -76.73
N SER A 3 -21.63 -25.00 -77.10
CA SER A 3 -23.00 -24.42 -77.14
C SER A 3 -23.55 -24.15 -75.73
N ALA A 4 -23.34 -22.99 -75.10
CA ALA A 4 -23.72 -21.61 -75.45
C ALA A 4 -25.20 -21.27 -75.23
N LEU A 5 -25.48 -20.15 -74.54
CA LEU A 5 -26.65 -19.28 -74.72
C LEU A 5 -26.44 -17.93 -73.99
N ARG A 6 -26.95 -16.84 -74.58
CA ARG A 6 -27.20 -15.52 -73.97
C ARG A 6 -28.63 -15.10 -74.35
N PRO A 7 -29.23 -14.11 -73.68
CA PRO A 7 -29.53 -12.87 -74.41
C PRO A 7 -29.10 -11.56 -73.69
N LYS A 8 -29.66 -10.43 -74.14
CA LYS A 8 -29.27 -9.00 -74.02
C LYS A 8 -30.55 -8.15 -74.36
N PRO A 9 -30.62 -6.79 -74.34
CA PRO A 9 -29.78 -5.70 -73.80
C PRO A 9 -30.67 -4.64 -73.01
N PRO A 10 -30.48 -3.28 -73.02
CA PRO A 10 -31.06 -2.35 -72.00
C PRO A 10 -31.98 -1.18 -72.49
N VAL A 11 -32.54 -0.36 -71.57
CA VAL A 11 -33.24 0.92 -71.87
C VAL A 11 -33.00 2.08 -70.85
N LYS A 12 -32.51 3.21 -71.39
CA LYS A 12 -32.63 4.68 -71.11
C LYS A 12 -33.04 5.31 -69.74
N LEU A 13 -32.47 6.52 -69.53
CA LEU A 13 -32.85 7.63 -68.62
C LEU A 13 -34.13 8.39 -69.05
N PRO A 14 -34.67 9.27 -68.17
CA PRO A 14 -34.90 10.68 -68.56
C PRO A 14 -34.39 11.74 -67.55
N THR A 15 -34.54 13.03 -67.87
CA THR A 15 -33.87 14.20 -67.25
C THR A 15 -34.81 15.37 -66.88
N SER A 16 -34.48 16.13 -65.81
CA SER A 16 -34.74 17.58 -65.69
C SER A 16 -33.80 18.22 -64.63
N LEU A 17 -32.96 19.19 -65.01
CA LEU A 17 -33.05 20.67 -64.79
C LEU A 17 -32.87 21.12 -63.31
N VAL A 18 -31.75 21.71 -62.82
CA VAL A 18 -31.01 22.98 -63.17
C VAL A 18 -31.72 24.25 -62.61
N PRO A 19 -31.07 25.30 -62.00
CA PRO A 19 -29.63 25.61 -61.77
C PRO A 19 -29.17 26.16 -60.36
N VAL A 20 -27.85 26.15 -60.11
CA VAL A 20 -26.91 27.24 -59.62
C VAL A 20 -27.39 28.30 -58.58
N THR A 21 -26.68 28.55 -57.45
CA THR A 21 -25.63 29.61 -57.33
C THR A 21 -24.44 29.40 -56.36
N THR A 22 -23.22 29.65 -56.88
CA THR A 22 -21.97 30.25 -56.28
C THR A 22 -21.54 29.94 -54.83
N THR A 23 -20.38 29.32 -54.49
CA THR A 23 -18.93 29.69 -54.68
C THR A 23 -18.44 30.88 -53.82
N HIS A 24 -17.18 31.02 -53.33
CA HIS A 24 -15.84 30.41 -53.58
C HIS A 24 -15.07 30.12 -52.25
N ILE A 25 -14.34 29.01 -52.07
CA ILE A 25 -12.90 28.74 -52.40
C ILE A 25 -11.84 29.69 -51.78
N LYS A 26 -11.00 29.15 -50.86
CA LYS A 26 -9.51 29.30 -50.84
C LYS A 26 -8.80 28.34 -49.84
N LYS A 27 -7.53 28.02 -50.13
CA LYS A 27 -6.49 27.30 -49.35
C LYS A 27 -5.17 28.12 -49.45
N PRO A 28 -4.06 27.88 -48.70
CA PRO A 28 -3.64 26.71 -47.88
C PRO A 28 -3.52 27.08 -46.37
N SER A 29 -2.54 26.76 -45.49
CA SER A 29 -1.20 26.11 -45.57
C SER A 29 -0.60 25.69 -44.19
N VAL A 30 0.23 24.63 -44.22
CA VAL A 30 1.50 24.40 -43.49
C VAL A 30 1.59 24.67 -41.95
N THR A 31 1.50 23.57 -41.16
CA THR A 31 2.29 23.12 -39.95
C THR A 31 2.97 24.08 -38.95
N PRO A 32 3.29 23.67 -37.69
CA PRO A 32 2.77 22.55 -36.86
C PRO A 32 2.53 22.91 -35.35
N ASN A 33 2.24 21.88 -34.53
CA ASN A 33 2.38 21.78 -33.06
C ASN A 33 1.48 22.64 -32.15
N GLY A 34 0.70 21.95 -31.30
CA GLY A 34 0.02 22.52 -30.13
C GLY A 34 -0.58 21.41 -29.25
N HIS A 35 -0.02 21.16 -28.07
CA HIS A 35 -0.58 20.21 -27.12
C HIS A 35 -1.75 20.86 -26.35
N HIS A 36 -2.99 20.46 -26.65
CA HIS A 36 -4.15 20.88 -25.88
C HIS A 36 -4.19 20.18 -24.51
N PHE A 37 -3.82 20.92 -23.46
CA PHE A 37 -4.31 20.63 -22.12
C PHE A 37 -5.83 20.84 -22.09
N LYS A 38 -6.56 19.92 -21.43
CA LYS A 38 -8.00 20.06 -21.21
C LYS A 38 -8.26 20.95 -19.98
N SER A 39 -9.26 21.82 -20.08
CA SER A 39 -9.73 22.62 -18.96
C SER A 39 -10.46 21.77 -17.91
N VAL A 40 -10.27 22.11 -16.64
CA VAL A 40 -10.99 21.50 -15.51
C VAL A 40 -12.43 22.05 -15.45
N PRO A 41 -13.47 21.21 -15.34
CA PRO A 41 -14.86 21.66 -15.26
C PRO A 41 -15.22 22.16 -13.85
N SER A 42 -15.96 23.26 -13.78
CA SER A 42 -16.41 23.87 -12.51
C SER A 42 -17.67 23.21 -11.96
N HIS A 43 -17.60 22.61 -10.77
CA HIS A 43 -18.76 22.18 -9.99
C HIS A 43 -18.65 22.65 -8.53
N HIS A 44 -19.79 23.05 -7.96
CA HIS A 44 -19.87 23.55 -6.58
C HIS A 44 -19.58 22.43 -5.56
N PRO A 45 -18.90 22.73 -4.45
CA PRO A 45 -18.53 21.73 -3.46
C PRO A 45 -19.76 21.25 -2.67
N LYS A 46 -20.14 19.99 -2.84
CA LYS A 46 -20.78 19.24 -1.76
C LYS A 46 -19.70 18.90 -0.73
N CYS A 47 -20.00 19.02 0.56
CA CYS A 47 -19.10 18.50 1.59
C CYS A 47 -19.00 16.97 1.43
N ILE A 48 -17.81 16.48 1.14
CA ILE A 48 -17.51 15.05 1.03
C ILE A 48 -17.17 14.56 2.45
N GLU A 49 -17.88 13.52 2.92
CA GLU A 49 -17.49 12.85 4.17
C GLU A 49 -16.15 12.14 3.95
N PRO A 50 -15.17 12.29 4.87
CA PRO A 50 -13.84 11.74 4.65
C PRO A 50 -13.88 10.20 4.62
N ILE A 51 -13.38 9.62 3.52
CA ILE A 51 -13.13 8.18 3.44
C ILE A 51 -11.99 7.86 4.41
N SER A 52 -12.33 7.48 5.63
CA SER A 52 -11.33 7.17 6.64
C SER A 52 -10.64 5.83 6.31
N SER A 53 -9.36 5.91 5.97
CA SER A 53 -8.46 4.76 5.75
C SER A 53 -8.01 4.09 7.06
N THR A 54 -8.45 4.61 8.21
CA THR A 54 -8.43 3.88 9.49
C THR A 54 -9.23 2.58 9.38
N PRO A 55 -8.75 1.44 9.91
CA PRO A 55 -9.54 0.23 10.01
C PRO A 55 -10.88 0.51 10.71
N LYS A 56 -11.99 0.35 9.97
CA LYS A 56 -13.31 0.39 10.59
C LYS A 56 -13.40 -0.77 11.57
N LYS A 57 -13.90 -0.48 12.78
CA LYS A 57 -14.07 -1.44 13.88
C LYS A 57 -14.55 -2.80 13.36
N CYS A 58 -13.88 -3.87 13.81
CA CYS A 58 -14.21 -5.27 13.51
C CYS A 58 -13.99 -5.77 12.08
N VAL A 59 -13.28 -5.05 11.19
CA VAL A 59 -13.02 -5.47 9.81
C VAL A 59 -11.53 -5.76 9.56
N TRP A 60 -11.20 -6.98 9.13
CA TRP A 60 -9.84 -7.44 8.82
C TRP A 60 -9.77 -8.04 7.41
N SER A 61 -8.67 -7.81 6.68
CA SER A 61 -8.47 -8.42 5.36
C SER A 61 -7.26 -9.34 5.34
N LEU A 62 -7.46 -10.59 4.91
CA LEU A 62 -6.48 -11.67 4.97
C LEU A 62 -6.75 -12.77 3.94
N GLY A 63 -5.79 -13.66 3.74
CA GLY A 63 -5.99 -14.97 3.12
C GLY A 63 -5.99 -16.08 4.18
N LEU A 64 -6.69 -17.17 3.91
CA LEU A 64 -6.66 -18.39 4.72
C LEU A 64 -5.91 -19.46 3.95
N ILE A 65 -4.87 -20.05 4.54
CA ILE A 65 -3.99 -21.05 3.91
C ILE A 65 -4.33 -22.43 4.49
N ASN A 66 -4.64 -23.42 3.66
CA ASN A 66 -4.93 -24.78 4.13
C ASN A 66 -3.67 -25.62 4.39
N SER A 67 -3.85 -26.84 4.89
CA SER A 67 -2.79 -27.84 5.15
C SER A 67 -1.94 -28.26 3.95
N LYS A 68 -2.26 -27.81 2.73
CA LYS A 68 -1.46 -28.01 1.50
C LYS A 68 -0.68 -26.75 1.08
N GLY A 69 -0.67 -25.71 1.92
CA GLY A 69 -0.05 -24.42 1.61
C GLY A 69 -0.80 -23.63 0.53
N LYS A 70 -2.11 -23.87 0.36
CA LYS A 70 -2.94 -23.22 -0.67
C LYS A 70 -3.95 -22.27 -0.06
N TYR A 71 -4.15 -21.14 -0.72
CA TYR A 71 -5.07 -20.09 -0.28
C TYR A 71 -6.52 -20.40 -0.68
N LEU A 72 -7.44 -20.26 0.28
CA LEU A 72 -8.88 -20.17 0.02
C LEU A 72 -9.14 -19.06 -1.01
N THR A 73 -9.77 -19.43 -2.11
CA THR A 73 -9.88 -18.64 -3.33
C THR A 73 -11.35 -18.56 -3.73
N ALA A 74 -11.87 -17.34 -3.93
CA ALA A 74 -13.15 -17.12 -4.61
C ALA A 74 -12.89 -16.89 -6.10
N GLU A 75 -13.56 -17.64 -6.97
CA GLU A 75 -13.41 -17.52 -8.43
C GLU A 75 -14.24 -16.36 -9.00
N THR A 76 -13.68 -15.68 -10.00
CA THR A 76 -14.30 -14.52 -10.66
C THR A 76 -15.63 -14.85 -11.35
N PHE A 77 -15.86 -16.12 -11.68
CA PHE A 77 -17.03 -16.58 -12.43
C PHE A 77 -17.66 -17.82 -11.79
N GLY A 78 -18.99 -17.89 -11.82
CA GLY A 78 -19.76 -19.05 -11.34
C GLY A 78 -19.79 -19.22 -9.81
N CYS A 79 -19.38 -18.21 -9.03
CA CYS A 79 -19.43 -18.18 -7.57
C CYS A 79 -18.75 -19.38 -6.86
N LYS A 80 -17.83 -20.05 -7.55
CA LYS A 80 -17.08 -21.19 -7.02
C LYS A 80 -16.02 -20.75 -6.03
N ILE A 81 -15.69 -21.63 -5.09
CA ILE A 81 -14.53 -21.51 -4.21
C ILE A 81 -13.63 -22.73 -4.36
N ASN A 82 -12.33 -22.54 -4.14
CA ASN A 82 -11.33 -23.61 -4.13
C ASN A 82 -10.14 -23.24 -3.23
N ALA A 83 -9.25 -24.19 -2.95
CA ALA A 83 -7.95 -23.97 -2.33
C ALA A 83 -6.83 -24.38 -3.29
N THR A 84 -6.69 -23.65 -4.40
CA THR A 84 -5.61 -23.85 -5.39
C THR A 84 -4.56 -22.73 -5.39
N GLY A 85 -4.92 -21.54 -4.89
CA GLY A 85 -4.08 -20.34 -4.96
C GLY A 85 -2.74 -20.49 -4.24
N THR A 86 -1.65 -19.97 -4.82
CA THR A 86 -0.28 -20.03 -4.25
C THR A 86 0.21 -18.73 -3.65
N CYS A 87 -0.51 -17.62 -3.86
CA CYS A 87 -0.12 -16.27 -3.48
C CYS A 87 -1.35 -15.41 -3.15
N LEU A 88 -1.20 -14.45 -2.23
CA LEU A 88 -2.30 -13.64 -1.71
C LEU A 88 -2.70 -12.49 -2.66
N LYS A 89 -3.31 -12.85 -3.79
CA LYS A 89 -3.87 -11.92 -4.79
C LYS A 89 -5.35 -11.61 -4.49
N LYS A 90 -5.99 -10.81 -5.36
CA LYS A 90 -7.39 -10.38 -5.21
C LYS A 90 -8.36 -11.54 -4.94
N LYS A 91 -8.28 -12.65 -5.69
CA LYS A 91 -9.16 -13.82 -5.51
C LYS A 91 -8.97 -14.56 -4.17
N GLN A 92 -7.78 -14.44 -3.57
CA GLN A 92 -7.39 -15.09 -2.31
C GLN A 92 -7.66 -14.22 -1.07
N ARG A 93 -8.10 -12.97 -1.28
CA ARG A 93 -8.35 -11.99 -0.23
C ARG A 93 -9.80 -12.09 0.25
N TRP A 94 -9.95 -12.37 1.53
CA TRP A 94 -11.21 -12.37 2.26
C TRP A 94 -11.21 -11.21 3.26
N THR A 95 -12.38 -10.63 3.46
CA THR A 95 -12.65 -9.62 4.47
C THR A 95 -13.47 -10.26 5.57
N ILE A 96 -12.90 -10.38 6.76
CA ILE A 96 -13.57 -10.90 7.95
C ILE A 96 -14.18 -9.74 8.71
N THR A 97 -15.49 -9.81 8.94
CA THR A 97 -16.25 -8.83 9.73
C THR A 97 -16.86 -9.51 10.94
N TYR A 98 -16.52 -9.06 12.16
CA TYR A 98 -17.14 -9.56 13.39
C TYR A 98 -18.41 -8.77 13.77
N SER A 99 -19.51 -9.48 14.03
CA SER A 99 -20.75 -8.92 14.59
C SER A 99 -20.87 -9.27 16.08
N SER A 100 -21.02 -8.23 16.90
CA SER A 100 -21.29 -8.35 18.34
C SER A 100 -22.74 -8.72 18.69
N GLU A 101 -23.66 -8.75 17.72
CA GLU A 101 -25.07 -9.10 17.94
C GLU A 101 -25.27 -10.62 17.92
N ASN A 102 -24.57 -11.32 17.03
CA ASN A 102 -24.59 -12.78 16.88
C ASN A 102 -23.34 -13.47 17.45
N ASP A 103 -22.42 -12.71 18.07
CA ASP A 103 -21.05 -13.10 18.49
C ASP A 103 -20.30 -13.95 17.45
N CYS A 104 -20.40 -13.55 16.18
CA CYS A 104 -19.93 -14.33 15.03
C CYS A 104 -19.07 -13.51 14.07
N ILE A 105 -18.40 -14.19 13.15
CA ILE A 105 -17.77 -13.58 11.98
C ILE A 105 -18.51 -13.94 10.69
N TYR A 106 -18.44 -13.02 9.72
CA TYR A 106 -18.78 -13.24 8.33
C TYR A 106 -17.52 -13.13 7.47
N LEU A 107 -17.39 -13.95 6.43
CA LEU A 107 -16.29 -13.90 5.48
C LEU A 107 -16.77 -13.41 4.12
N GLN A 108 -16.34 -12.22 3.71
CA GLN A 108 -16.68 -11.63 2.41
C GLN A 108 -15.53 -11.80 1.42
N SER A 109 -15.83 -12.28 0.21
CA SER A 109 -14.87 -12.34 -0.90
C SER A 109 -14.54 -10.96 -1.46
N SER A 110 -13.48 -10.86 -2.26
CA SER A 110 -13.14 -9.63 -3.01
C SER A 110 -14.16 -9.24 -4.11
N LEU A 111 -15.19 -10.07 -4.33
CA LEU A 111 -16.36 -9.79 -5.18
C LEU A 111 -17.55 -9.21 -4.40
N ARG A 112 -17.42 -9.05 -3.08
CA ARG A 112 -18.47 -8.67 -2.10
C ARG A 112 -19.50 -9.75 -1.78
N HIS A 113 -19.42 -10.95 -2.37
CA HIS A 113 -20.25 -12.08 -1.93
C HIS A 113 -19.74 -12.65 -0.61
N TYR A 114 -20.62 -13.09 0.28
CA TYR A 114 -20.27 -13.79 1.52
C TYR A 114 -20.10 -15.30 1.31
N LEU A 115 -19.24 -15.92 2.11
CA LEU A 115 -19.11 -17.37 2.24
C LEU A 115 -20.29 -17.91 3.07
N SER A 116 -20.99 -18.92 2.56
CA SER A 116 -22.05 -19.63 3.28
C SER A 116 -21.92 -21.14 3.12
N THR A 117 -22.59 -21.91 3.98
CA THR A 117 -22.72 -23.38 3.85
C THR A 117 -24.17 -23.82 3.99
N ASP A 118 -24.59 -24.86 3.28
CA ASP A 118 -25.87 -25.52 3.57
C ASP A 118 -25.74 -26.60 4.66
N LYS A 119 -26.89 -27.16 5.07
CA LYS A 119 -27.02 -28.27 6.04
C LYS A 119 -26.37 -29.60 5.61
N TYR A 120 -25.88 -29.71 4.38
CA TYR A 120 -25.11 -30.84 3.86
C TYR A 120 -23.61 -30.53 3.80
N GLY A 121 -23.18 -29.39 4.35
CA GLY A 121 -21.79 -28.93 4.34
C GLY A 121 -21.31 -28.44 2.96
N ARG A 122 -22.23 -28.12 2.03
CA ARG A 122 -21.86 -27.60 0.71
C ARG A 122 -21.67 -26.09 0.81
N LEU A 123 -20.48 -25.63 0.44
CA LEU A 123 -20.11 -24.22 0.48
C LEU A 123 -20.56 -23.46 -0.76
N LYS A 124 -20.85 -22.17 -0.59
CA LYS A 124 -21.17 -21.21 -1.65
C LYS A 124 -20.52 -19.86 -1.39
N CYS A 125 -20.44 -19.05 -2.45
CA CYS A 125 -20.06 -17.63 -2.35
C CYS A 125 -20.84 -16.79 -3.37
N ASP A 126 -22.17 -16.75 -3.23
CA ASP A 126 -23.14 -16.19 -4.19
C ASP A 126 -24.10 -15.13 -3.62
N THR A 127 -24.21 -14.96 -2.28
CA THR A 127 -25.05 -13.93 -1.65
C THR A 127 -24.30 -12.63 -1.36
N PHE A 128 -24.93 -11.48 -1.60
CA PHE A 128 -24.42 -10.15 -1.20
C PHE A 128 -24.80 -9.75 0.24
N ASP A 129 -25.79 -10.43 0.82
CA ASP A 129 -26.34 -10.14 2.14
C ASP A 129 -25.97 -11.24 3.14
N VAL A 130 -25.83 -10.88 4.42
CA VAL A 130 -25.54 -11.84 5.51
C VAL A 130 -26.83 -12.46 6.03
N ASP A 131 -26.85 -13.79 6.12
CA ASP A 131 -28.02 -14.57 6.52
C ASP A 131 -27.74 -15.44 7.77
N HIS A 132 -28.44 -16.57 7.88
CA HIS A 132 -28.19 -17.58 8.91
C HIS A 132 -26.97 -18.47 8.59
N ASP A 133 -26.74 -18.76 7.31
CA ASP A 133 -25.82 -19.79 6.81
C ASP A 133 -24.42 -19.23 6.49
N CYS A 134 -24.27 -17.90 6.49
CA CYS A 134 -23.01 -17.16 6.45
C CYS A 134 -22.28 -17.08 7.80
N ARG A 135 -22.84 -17.63 8.90
CA ARG A 135 -22.37 -17.39 10.27
C ARG A 135 -21.27 -18.36 10.70
N PHE A 136 -20.07 -17.85 10.89
CA PHE A 136 -18.93 -18.63 11.38
C PHE A 136 -18.41 -18.17 12.75
N GLN A 137 -17.81 -19.10 13.48
CA GLN A 137 -17.04 -18.85 14.70
C GLN A 137 -15.58 -19.26 14.47
N LEU A 138 -14.64 -18.50 15.05
CA LEU A 138 -13.23 -18.85 15.06
C LEU A 138 -12.87 -19.65 16.31
N GLU A 139 -12.23 -20.79 16.12
CA GLU A 139 -11.53 -21.53 17.17
C GLU A 139 -10.01 -21.49 16.90
N TYR A 140 -9.20 -21.32 17.95
CA TYR A 140 -7.75 -21.08 17.83
C TYR A 140 -6.95 -22.26 18.41
N ASN A 141 -5.89 -22.70 17.72
CA ASN A 141 -4.95 -23.69 18.25
C ASN A 141 -3.70 -23.03 18.88
N ARG A 142 -2.81 -23.85 19.45
CA ARG A 142 -1.55 -23.40 20.08
C ARG A 142 -0.42 -23.09 19.08
N THR A 143 -0.69 -23.12 17.78
CA THR A 143 0.29 -22.83 16.70
C THR A 143 -0.21 -21.72 15.75
N GLY A 144 -1.14 -20.87 16.21
CA GLY A 144 -1.63 -19.71 15.46
C GLY A 144 -2.57 -20.01 14.29
N HIS A 145 -2.98 -21.27 14.12
CA HIS A 145 -3.94 -21.65 13.10
C HIS A 145 -5.37 -21.53 13.62
N TRP A 146 -6.27 -21.20 12.70
CA TRP A 146 -7.69 -20.97 12.96
C TRP A 146 -8.52 -22.11 12.36
N ALA A 147 -9.54 -22.57 13.08
CA ALA A 147 -10.60 -23.39 12.53
C ALA A 147 -11.88 -22.55 12.43
N LEU A 148 -12.60 -22.68 11.32
CA LEU A 148 -13.81 -21.91 11.04
C LEU A 148 -15.01 -22.83 11.12
N LYS A 149 -15.83 -22.64 12.16
CA LYS A 149 -16.98 -23.46 12.49
C LYS A 149 -18.26 -22.76 12.06
N SER A 150 -19.12 -23.40 11.29
CA SER A 150 -20.48 -22.90 11.04
C SER A 150 -21.25 -22.93 12.36
N LEU A 151 -21.75 -21.78 12.81
CA LEU A 151 -22.65 -21.71 13.96
C LEU A 151 -24.02 -22.35 13.66
N SER A 152 -24.41 -22.30 12.39
CA SER A 152 -25.67 -22.79 11.82
C SER A 152 -25.80 -24.32 11.90
N PHE A 153 -24.69 -25.05 11.73
CA PHE A 153 -24.68 -26.52 11.65
C PHE A 153 -23.65 -27.20 12.57
N GLY A 154 -22.79 -26.45 13.26
CA GLY A 154 -21.77 -26.96 14.20
C GLY A 154 -20.53 -27.59 13.56
N MET A 155 -20.45 -27.61 12.22
CA MET A 155 -19.42 -28.30 11.44
C MET A 155 -18.29 -27.34 11.00
N TYR A 156 -17.11 -27.88 10.68
CA TYR A 156 -15.91 -27.11 10.34
C TYR A 156 -15.64 -27.04 8.83
N LEU A 157 -15.21 -25.86 8.38
CA LEU A 157 -14.69 -25.56 7.04
C LEU A 157 -13.32 -26.23 6.82
N GLY A 158 -13.18 -26.97 5.73
CA GLY A 158 -12.00 -27.78 5.42
C GLY A 158 -11.85 -28.15 3.95
N GLY A 159 -10.91 -29.05 3.68
CA GLY A 159 -10.62 -29.60 2.34
C GLY A 159 -9.46 -28.94 1.57
N ASP A 160 -9.23 -29.44 0.35
CA ASP A 160 -8.20 -28.95 -0.58
C ASP A 160 -8.66 -28.97 -2.05
N ALA A 161 -7.88 -28.32 -2.93
CA ALA A 161 -8.21 -28.14 -4.34
C ALA A 161 -9.66 -27.64 -4.55
N ASP A 162 -10.46 -28.29 -5.41
CA ASP A 162 -11.88 -27.98 -5.62
C ASP A 162 -12.83 -28.76 -4.66
N HIS A 163 -12.28 -29.48 -3.69
CA HIS A 163 -13.00 -30.33 -2.72
C HIS A 163 -13.12 -29.66 -1.35
N LEU A 164 -13.67 -28.45 -1.32
CA LEU A 164 -13.95 -27.73 -0.07
C LEU A 164 -15.31 -28.12 0.52
N HIS A 165 -15.37 -28.28 1.84
CA HIS A 165 -16.56 -28.66 2.59
C HIS A 165 -16.70 -27.90 3.90
N CYS A 166 -17.91 -27.85 4.45
CA CYS A 166 -18.19 -27.51 5.84
C CYS A 166 -18.88 -28.70 6.55
N PHE A 167 -18.27 -29.89 6.45
CA PHE A 167 -18.84 -31.14 6.96
C PHE A 167 -17.88 -31.92 7.89
N SER A 168 -16.74 -31.34 8.28
CA SER A 168 -15.91 -31.98 9.30
C SER A 168 -16.52 -31.81 10.69
N LYS A 169 -16.46 -32.88 11.50
CA LYS A 169 -16.85 -32.86 12.93
C LYS A 169 -15.73 -32.40 13.85
N CYS A 170 -14.51 -32.25 13.32
CA CYS A 170 -13.32 -31.85 14.05
C CYS A 170 -12.68 -30.60 13.41
N PRO A 171 -12.01 -29.74 14.18
CA PRO A 171 -11.28 -28.58 13.65
C PRO A 171 -10.33 -28.95 12.51
N GLU A 172 -10.56 -28.38 11.32
CA GLU A 172 -9.58 -28.30 10.25
C GLU A 172 -8.89 -26.93 10.28
N TRP A 173 -7.56 -26.94 10.22
CA TRP A 173 -6.73 -25.79 10.57
C TRP A 173 -6.27 -25.01 9.33
N TRP A 174 -6.51 -23.71 9.37
CA TRP A 174 -6.12 -22.74 8.34
C TRP A 174 -5.14 -21.73 8.93
N SER A 175 -4.01 -21.46 8.26
CA SER A 175 -3.05 -20.43 8.66
C SER A 175 -3.55 -19.06 8.19
N PRO A 176 -3.75 -18.06 9.09
CA PRO A 176 -4.20 -16.73 8.71
C PRO A 176 -3.04 -15.87 8.19
N HIS A 177 -3.18 -15.28 7.00
CA HIS A 177 -2.19 -14.39 6.41
C HIS A 177 -2.79 -13.02 6.10
N LEU A 178 -2.53 -12.03 6.94
CA LEU A 178 -2.94 -10.63 6.78
C LEU A 178 -2.58 -10.06 5.39
N ALA A 179 -3.54 -9.43 4.72
CA ALA A 179 -3.39 -8.93 3.34
C ALA A 179 -2.81 -7.50 3.25
N ILE A 180 -2.75 -6.80 4.38
CA ILE A 180 -2.15 -5.46 4.57
C ILE A 180 -0.68 -5.43 4.09
N HIS A 181 -0.15 -4.25 3.77
CA HIS A 181 1.30 -4.11 3.60
C HIS A 181 2.00 -4.38 4.96
N PRO A 182 3.12 -5.14 5.02
CA PRO A 182 3.70 -5.56 6.29
C PRO A 182 4.40 -4.42 7.06
N GLN A 183 4.60 -3.27 6.44
CA GLN A 183 5.13 -2.07 7.10
C GLN A 183 3.97 -1.23 7.66
N ILE A 184 3.75 -1.35 8.98
CA ILE A 184 2.56 -0.87 9.68
C ILE A 184 2.92 0.07 10.84
N ASN A 185 1.94 0.84 11.27
CA ASN A 185 1.92 1.49 12.58
C ASN A 185 0.93 0.72 13.46
N LEU A 186 1.38 0.27 14.63
CA LEU A 186 0.58 -0.51 15.57
C LEU A 186 -0.06 0.42 16.61
N LYS A 187 -1.35 0.22 16.91
CA LYS A 187 -2.14 1.12 17.75
C LYS A 187 -2.88 0.34 18.85
N HIS A 188 -2.63 0.69 20.11
CA HIS A 188 -3.34 0.10 21.25
C HIS A 188 -4.69 0.76 21.47
N VAL A 189 -5.74 -0.06 21.53
CA VAL A 189 -7.13 0.41 21.49
C VAL A 189 -7.54 1.15 22.75
N LEU A 190 -7.16 0.66 23.94
CA LEU A 190 -7.56 1.30 25.20
C LEU A 190 -6.82 2.61 25.45
N ARG A 191 -5.48 2.64 25.30
CA ARG A 191 -4.70 3.88 25.44
C ARG A 191 -5.00 4.91 24.35
N LYS A 192 -5.44 4.48 23.17
CA LYS A 192 -5.53 5.31 21.95
C LYS A 192 -4.17 5.95 21.65
N ARG A 193 -3.15 5.09 21.56
CA ARG A 193 -1.73 5.43 21.36
C ARG A 193 -1.07 4.43 20.41
N TYR A 194 0.01 4.86 19.78
CA TYR A 194 0.78 4.08 18.83
C TYR A 194 2.04 3.51 19.47
N ALA A 195 2.48 2.37 18.96
CA ALA A 195 3.76 1.78 19.31
C ALA A 195 4.91 2.54 18.64
N LYS A 196 5.94 2.89 19.43
CA LYS A 196 7.16 3.56 18.99
C LYS A 196 8.37 2.88 19.63
N LEU A 197 9.41 2.65 18.83
CA LEU A 197 10.77 2.36 19.30
C LEU A 197 11.34 3.59 20.03
N ASP A 198 11.82 3.39 21.25
CA ASP A 198 12.65 4.35 21.99
C ASP A 198 13.86 3.59 22.53
N ASP A 199 15.06 4.03 22.15
CA ASP A 199 16.32 3.29 22.30
C ASP A 199 16.23 1.79 21.91
N ASP A 200 16.15 0.89 22.89
CA ASP A 200 16.07 -0.58 22.72
C ASP A 200 14.74 -1.19 23.23
N GLU A 201 13.74 -0.37 23.57
CA GLU A 201 12.40 -0.81 24.00
C GLU A 201 11.28 -0.27 23.08
N VAL A 202 10.07 -0.81 23.20
CA VAL A 202 8.88 -0.34 22.45
C VAL A 202 7.82 0.15 23.41
N HIS A 203 7.52 1.45 23.36
CA HIS A 203 6.54 2.13 24.21
C HIS A 203 5.25 2.45 23.43
N ILE A 204 4.15 2.66 24.16
CA ILE A 204 2.80 2.83 23.61
C ILE A 204 2.10 4.02 24.26
N ASP A 205 2.74 5.18 24.14
CA ASP A 205 2.35 6.49 24.66
C ASP A 205 2.22 7.58 23.57
N ASP A 206 2.63 7.27 22.34
CA ASP A 206 2.72 8.20 21.21
C ASP A 206 1.35 8.51 20.58
N ILE A 207 1.00 9.80 20.42
CA ILE A 207 -0.37 10.23 20.04
C ILE A 207 -0.64 9.98 18.54
N ILE A 208 0.38 10.11 17.71
CA ILE A 208 0.39 9.83 16.27
C ILE A 208 1.66 9.03 15.95
N PRO A 209 1.66 8.17 14.91
CA PRO A 209 2.86 7.44 14.56
C PRO A 209 3.79 8.34 13.73
N TRP A 210 4.81 8.96 14.35
CA TRP A 210 5.67 9.94 13.68
C TRP A 210 7.15 9.56 13.68
N GLY A 211 7.82 9.78 12.54
CA GLY A 211 9.23 9.49 12.35
C GLY A 211 9.57 8.00 12.21
N SER A 212 10.88 7.71 12.27
CA SER A 212 11.42 6.36 12.11
C SER A 212 11.07 5.43 13.28
N GLY A 213 10.83 5.94 14.49
CA GLY A 213 10.51 5.10 15.65
C GLY A 213 9.17 4.38 15.56
N ALA A 214 8.18 4.96 14.87
CA ALA A 214 6.80 4.46 14.88
C ALA A 214 6.49 3.35 13.84
N ILE A 215 7.38 3.08 12.89
CA ILE A 215 7.19 2.02 11.89
C ILE A 215 7.66 0.66 12.44
N LEU A 216 6.76 -0.32 12.37
CA LEU A 216 7.05 -1.74 12.63
C LEU A 216 6.87 -2.55 11.35
N THR A 217 7.65 -3.61 11.18
CA THR A 217 7.50 -4.59 10.09
C THR A 217 7.01 -5.92 10.65
N ILE A 218 5.91 -6.44 10.12
CA ILE A 218 5.37 -7.75 10.50
C ILE A 218 5.80 -8.85 9.50
N GLU A 219 6.61 -9.80 9.95
CA GLU A 219 7.11 -10.91 9.14
C GLU A 219 6.27 -12.18 9.43
N TYR A 220 5.59 -12.72 8.41
CA TYR A 220 4.80 -13.96 8.54
C TYR A 220 5.69 -15.21 8.60
N VAL A 221 5.40 -16.09 9.55
CA VAL A 221 6.13 -17.34 9.82
C VAL A 221 5.14 -18.43 10.22
N ASP A 222 4.64 -19.18 9.22
CA ASP A 222 3.89 -20.44 9.39
C ASP A 222 2.72 -20.40 10.41
N GLY A 223 1.79 -19.47 10.20
CA GLY A 223 0.64 -19.21 11.09
C GLY A 223 0.94 -18.26 12.26
N GLN A 224 2.22 -17.91 12.46
CA GLN A 224 2.68 -16.93 13.45
C GLN A 224 3.29 -15.70 12.75
N TYR A 225 3.60 -14.68 13.55
CA TYR A 225 4.18 -13.41 13.12
C TYR A 225 5.34 -13.00 14.01
N CYS A 226 6.41 -12.48 13.43
CA CYS A 226 7.39 -11.68 14.15
C CYS A 226 7.07 -10.19 13.98
N ILE A 227 7.21 -9.43 15.07
CA ILE A 227 7.18 -7.97 15.05
C ILE A 227 8.63 -7.49 15.03
N ARG A 228 8.98 -6.63 14.06
CA ARG A 228 10.33 -6.11 13.87
C ARG A 228 10.33 -4.58 13.92
N SER A 229 11.23 -4.03 14.72
CA SER A 229 11.39 -2.60 14.95
C SER A 229 12.27 -1.94 13.87
N SER A 230 12.29 -0.60 13.84
CA SER A 230 12.95 0.18 12.78
C SER A 230 14.49 0.21 12.87
N ASN A 231 15.08 -0.16 14.01
CA ASN A 231 16.51 -0.48 14.13
C ASN A 231 16.85 -1.89 13.57
N GLY A 232 15.84 -2.67 13.17
CA GLY A 232 16.01 -3.98 12.54
C GLY A 232 16.00 -5.16 13.50
N LEU A 233 15.79 -4.95 14.80
CA LEU A 233 15.68 -5.99 15.82
C LEU A 233 14.25 -6.55 15.91
N TYR A 234 14.13 -7.80 16.35
CA TYR A 234 12.85 -8.48 16.60
C TYR A 234 12.38 -8.26 18.03
N PHE A 235 11.08 -8.04 18.19
CA PHE A 235 10.45 -7.91 19.50
C PHE A 235 10.33 -9.27 20.19
N HIS A 236 10.85 -9.36 21.41
CA HIS A 236 10.81 -10.53 22.28
C HIS A 236 9.70 -10.38 23.33
N LYS A 237 9.05 -11.49 23.69
CA LYS A 237 7.85 -11.51 24.54
C LYS A 237 7.96 -10.82 25.91
N ASP A 238 9.17 -10.64 26.44
CA ASP A 238 9.39 -9.97 27.74
C ASP A 238 9.45 -8.44 27.63
N GLY A 239 9.48 -7.91 26.41
CA GLY A 239 9.51 -6.48 26.09
C GLY A 239 10.79 -6.00 25.42
N LYS A 240 11.86 -6.81 25.46
CA LYS A 240 13.16 -6.49 24.87
C LYS A 240 13.19 -6.65 23.34
N LEU A 241 14.23 -6.10 22.73
CA LEU A 241 14.58 -6.33 21.33
C LEU A 241 15.78 -7.30 21.20
N VAL A 242 15.73 -8.18 20.20
CA VAL A 242 16.77 -9.21 19.94
C VAL A 242 17.13 -9.30 18.45
N SER A 243 18.40 -9.59 18.15
CA SER A 243 18.93 -9.58 16.77
C SER A 243 18.57 -10.80 15.92
N LYS A 244 17.92 -11.82 16.50
CA LYS A 244 17.56 -13.08 15.83
C LYS A 244 16.12 -13.45 16.13
N ARG A 245 15.43 -13.96 15.11
CA ARG A 245 14.15 -14.64 15.27
C ARG A 245 14.34 -15.96 16.04
N ILE A 246 13.67 -16.07 17.18
CA ILE A 246 13.59 -17.24 18.07
C ILE A 246 12.12 -17.51 18.46
N GLU A 247 11.83 -18.59 19.17
CA GLU A 247 10.45 -18.99 19.52
C GLU A 247 9.72 -17.89 20.30
N GLU A 248 10.44 -17.21 21.19
CA GLU A 248 9.98 -16.11 22.04
C GLU A 248 9.78 -14.77 21.29
N THR A 249 10.02 -14.76 19.98
CA THR A 249 9.71 -13.63 19.06
C THR A 249 8.55 -13.97 18.10
N LEU A 250 7.94 -15.14 18.24
CA LEU A 250 6.82 -15.60 17.41
C LEU A 250 5.49 -15.38 18.15
N PHE A 251 4.60 -14.63 17.51
CA PHE A 251 3.28 -14.29 18.02
C PHE A 251 2.20 -14.87 17.12
N MET A 252 1.31 -15.65 17.72
CA MET A 252 0.05 -16.05 17.10
C MET A 252 -0.90 -14.85 17.08
N ILE A 253 -1.73 -14.75 16.04
CA ILE A 253 -2.80 -13.75 15.98
C ILE A 253 -4.17 -14.39 16.28
N GLU A 254 -4.94 -13.74 17.14
CA GLU A 254 -6.34 -14.09 17.44
C GLU A 254 -7.23 -12.85 17.30
N LEU A 255 -8.51 -13.03 16.92
CA LEU A 255 -9.49 -11.94 16.87
C LEU A 255 -10.37 -11.97 18.12
N PHE A 256 -10.11 -11.08 19.08
CA PHE A 256 -10.92 -10.92 20.28
C PHE A 256 -11.96 -9.81 20.08
N LYS A 257 -13.24 -10.20 19.92
CA LYS A 257 -14.38 -9.29 19.67
C LYS A 257 -14.14 -8.34 18.49
N GLY A 258 -13.52 -8.87 17.43
CA GLY A 258 -13.18 -8.14 16.21
C GLY A 258 -11.91 -7.27 16.28
N TYR A 259 -11.18 -7.26 17.39
CA TYR A 259 -9.87 -6.61 17.50
C TYR A 259 -8.75 -7.65 17.42
N LEU A 260 -7.61 -7.26 16.87
CA LEU A 260 -6.44 -8.13 16.81
C LEU A 260 -5.78 -8.21 18.18
N THR A 261 -5.41 -9.41 18.59
CA THR A 261 -4.54 -9.67 19.73
C THR A 261 -3.34 -10.50 19.26
N PHE A 262 -2.21 -10.35 19.95
CA PHE A 262 -1.00 -11.15 19.72
C PHE A 262 -0.73 -12.01 20.93
N LYS A 263 -0.24 -13.24 20.74
CA LYS A 263 -0.10 -14.23 21.80
C LYS A 263 1.17 -15.06 21.61
N ASP A 264 1.96 -15.21 22.67
CA ASP A 264 3.28 -15.84 22.62
C ASP A 264 3.24 -17.38 22.76
N CYS A 265 4.41 -18.00 22.68
CA CYS A 265 4.61 -19.44 22.93
C CYS A 265 4.05 -19.92 24.29
N GLN A 266 4.05 -19.09 25.34
CA GLN A 266 3.52 -19.42 26.66
C GLN A 266 2.01 -19.14 26.84
N GLN A 267 1.31 -18.80 25.74
CA GLN A 267 -0.12 -18.47 25.70
C GLN A 267 -0.50 -17.18 26.46
N CYS A 268 0.47 -16.30 26.67
CA CYS A 268 0.30 -14.95 27.20
C CYS A 268 0.10 -13.96 26.06
N TYR A 269 -0.90 -13.09 26.20
CA TYR A 269 -1.19 -12.03 25.26
C TYR A 269 -0.26 -10.84 25.46
N LEU A 270 0.06 -10.18 24.33
CA LEU A 270 0.74 -8.90 24.26
C LEU A 270 -0.14 -7.81 24.87
N THR A 271 0.46 -7.01 25.74
CA THR A 271 -0.15 -5.87 26.41
C THR A 271 0.89 -4.74 26.53
N ALA A 272 0.58 -3.70 27.30
CA ALA A 272 1.35 -2.47 27.36
C ALA A 272 1.34 -1.90 28.80
N ILE A 273 2.49 -1.91 29.49
CA ILE A 273 2.57 -1.79 30.95
C ILE A 273 3.15 -0.42 31.40
N GLY A 274 2.65 0.10 32.52
CA GLY A 274 3.18 1.32 33.14
C GLY A 274 2.77 2.63 32.42
N PRO A 275 3.36 3.78 32.80
CA PRO A 275 3.00 5.09 32.26
C PRO A 275 3.32 5.24 30.76
N SER A 276 4.54 4.91 30.33
CA SER A 276 4.96 4.89 28.92
C SER A 276 4.35 3.73 28.12
N GLY A 277 3.75 2.74 28.79
CA GLY A 277 3.11 1.62 28.11
C GLY A 277 4.09 0.68 27.41
N LEU A 278 5.19 0.32 28.07
CA LEU A 278 6.15 -0.69 27.60
C LEU A 278 5.41 -1.93 27.08
N MET A 279 5.57 -2.22 25.81
CA MET A 279 4.98 -3.35 25.12
C MET A 279 5.62 -4.65 25.61
N THR A 280 4.83 -5.58 26.15
CA THR A 280 5.32 -6.85 26.72
C THR A 280 4.16 -7.84 26.89
N THR A 281 4.43 -9.14 27.03
CA THR A 281 3.38 -10.16 27.22
C THR A 281 3.14 -10.45 28.70
N ARG A 282 1.89 -10.71 29.10
CA ARG A 282 1.55 -10.96 30.52
C ARG A 282 0.31 -11.78 30.78
N ASN A 283 -0.81 -11.42 30.13
CA ASN A 283 -2.13 -11.89 30.54
C ASN A 283 -2.51 -13.16 29.79
N LYS A 284 -3.06 -14.17 30.47
CA LYS A 284 -3.47 -15.46 29.83
C LYS A 284 -4.88 -15.44 29.22
N VAL A 285 -5.57 -14.32 29.32
CA VAL A 285 -6.93 -14.08 28.80
C VAL A 285 -6.93 -12.69 28.15
N ALA A 286 -7.47 -12.57 26.94
CA ALA A 286 -7.60 -11.29 26.27
C ALA A 286 -8.72 -10.44 26.91
N GLY A 287 -8.40 -9.19 27.21
CA GLY A 287 -9.31 -8.16 27.71
C GLY A 287 -9.35 -6.94 26.78
N LYS A 288 -9.28 -5.74 27.35
CA LYS A 288 -9.17 -4.48 26.58
C LYS A 288 -7.71 -4.02 26.41
N ASP A 289 -6.81 -4.52 27.24
CA ASP A 289 -5.41 -4.14 27.30
C ASP A 289 -4.53 -4.95 26.33
N GLU A 290 -5.14 -5.88 25.60
CA GLU A 290 -4.54 -6.77 24.61
C GLU A 290 -5.02 -6.45 23.18
N GLN A 291 -5.89 -5.44 23.03
CA GLN A 291 -6.55 -5.10 21.76
C GLN A 291 -5.73 -4.09 20.95
N PHE A 292 -5.43 -4.46 19.71
CA PHE A 292 -4.67 -3.64 18.76
C PHE A 292 -5.42 -3.42 17.44
N LEU A 293 -5.03 -2.34 16.75
CA LEU A 293 -5.32 -2.06 15.35
C LEU A 293 -3.99 -1.90 14.60
N MET A 294 -3.96 -2.33 13.33
CA MET A 294 -2.85 -2.09 12.41
C MET A 294 -3.28 -1.05 11.38
N GLU A 295 -2.50 0.01 11.24
CA GLU A 295 -2.68 1.03 10.19
C GLU A 295 -1.49 0.95 9.23
N GLU A 296 -1.70 1.04 7.91
CA GLU A 296 -0.60 1.01 6.93
C GLU A 296 0.30 2.25 7.11
N SER A 297 1.61 2.05 7.21
CA SER A 297 2.50 3.19 7.44
C SER A 297 2.70 4.01 6.17
N LYS A 298 1.98 5.13 6.06
CA LYS A 298 2.08 6.06 4.93
C LYS A 298 3.47 6.73 4.88
N GLN A 299 3.92 7.11 3.69
CA GLN A 299 5.29 7.55 3.50
C GLN A 299 5.52 8.91 4.21
N GLN A 300 6.54 8.96 5.07
CA GLN A 300 6.97 10.17 5.76
C GLN A 300 8.33 10.61 5.24
N ILE A 301 8.45 11.89 4.91
CA ILE A 301 9.62 12.46 4.23
C ILE A 301 10.15 13.71 4.95
N CYS A 302 11.43 13.98 4.74
CA CYS A 302 12.00 15.32 4.86
C CYS A 302 12.20 15.92 3.46
N LEU A 303 12.20 17.25 3.39
CA LEU A 303 12.41 18.00 2.16
C LEU A 303 13.56 18.98 2.35
N ILE A 304 14.55 18.92 1.46
CA ILE A 304 15.66 19.88 1.39
C ILE A 304 15.39 20.78 0.19
N ALA A 305 15.28 22.10 0.41
CA ALA A 305 15.05 23.09 -0.64
C ALA A 305 16.36 23.47 -1.37
N PRO A 306 16.32 24.19 -2.50
CA PRO A 306 17.52 24.56 -3.27
C PRO A 306 18.57 25.37 -2.50
N ASN A 307 18.20 26.02 -1.39
CA ASN A 307 19.13 26.69 -0.48
C ASN A 307 19.91 25.73 0.45
N GLY A 308 19.74 24.41 0.29
CA GLY A 308 20.39 23.37 1.10
C GLY A 308 19.82 23.23 2.52
N LYS A 309 18.67 23.84 2.83
CA LYS A 309 18.04 23.79 4.15
C LYS A 309 16.81 22.88 4.17
N LEU A 310 16.57 22.29 5.34
CA LEU A 310 15.38 21.51 5.63
C LEU A 310 14.15 22.41 5.78
N VAL A 311 13.09 22.03 5.07
CA VAL A 311 11.73 22.57 5.20
C VAL A 311 11.14 22.16 6.55
N SER A 312 10.53 23.10 7.29
CA SER A 312 10.10 22.90 8.67
C SER A 312 9.02 23.90 9.10
N ILE A 313 8.20 23.49 10.08
CA ILE A 313 7.19 24.33 10.77
C ILE A 313 7.70 24.96 12.09
N LYS A 314 9.00 24.86 12.39
CA LYS A 314 9.60 25.31 13.67
C LYS A 314 9.58 26.82 13.90
N GLN A 315 9.48 27.61 12.82
CA GLN A 315 9.50 29.07 12.88
C GLN A 315 8.11 29.71 13.00
N GLY A 316 7.04 28.91 13.17
CA GLY A 316 5.68 29.39 13.43
C GLY A 316 4.65 28.81 12.46
N VAL A 317 3.78 29.70 11.96
CA VAL A 317 2.62 29.33 11.13
C VAL A 317 3.03 29.04 9.68
N ASP A 318 3.91 29.88 9.13
CA ASP A 318 4.44 29.76 7.78
C ASP A 318 5.56 28.71 7.71
N LEU A 319 5.48 27.87 6.67
CA LEU A 319 6.46 26.84 6.36
C LEU A 319 7.79 27.49 5.92
N SER A 320 8.93 26.98 6.40
CA SER A 320 10.24 27.61 6.17
C SER A 320 11.37 26.60 5.88
N ALA A 321 12.15 26.85 4.83
CA ALA A 321 13.39 26.14 4.52
C ALA A 321 14.59 26.84 5.19
N ASN A 322 14.69 26.72 6.52
CA ASN A 322 15.71 27.38 7.33
C ASN A 322 16.47 26.44 8.29
N GLN A 323 16.05 25.18 8.45
CA GLN A 323 16.68 24.26 9.40
C GLN A 323 17.89 23.53 8.79
N CYS A 324 18.83 23.10 9.64
CA CYS A 324 19.98 22.27 9.24
C CYS A 324 19.90 20.83 9.77
N GLU A 325 19.15 20.62 10.86
CA GLU A 325 19.00 19.33 11.54
C GLU A 325 17.57 18.79 11.36
N ARG A 326 17.44 17.45 11.39
CA ARG A 326 16.15 16.76 11.29
C ARG A 326 15.53 16.62 12.67
N ASP A 327 14.40 17.29 12.89
CA ASP A 327 13.49 17.04 14.02
C ASP A 327 12.04 16.78 13.53
N HIS A 328 11.12 16.47 14.44
CA HIS A 328 9.72 16.16 14.09
C HIS A 328 9.00 17.25 13.27
N SER A 329 9.40 18.53 13.38
CA SER A 329 8.83 19.66 12.62
C SER A 329 9.27 19.69 11.15
N SER A 330 10.32 18.93 10.81
CA SER A 330 10.88 18.77 9.46
C SER A 330 10.45 17.47 8.76
N ILE A 331 9.62 16.68 9.43
CA ILE A 331 9.03 15.44 8.93
C ILE A 331 7.60 15.74 8.47
N PHE A 332 7.23 15.27 7.28
CA PHE A 332 5.92 15.42 6.69
C PHE A 332 5.37 14.08 6.18
N GLN A 333 4.10 13.79 6.45
CA GLN A 333 3.44 12.58 5.92
C GLN A 333 2.70 12.91 4.63
N LEU A 334 2.94 12.09 3.60
CA LEU A 334 2.26 12.17 2.32
C LEU A 334 0.94 11.39 2.37
N GLU A 335 -0.15 12.05 2.04
CA GLU A 335 -1.48 11.44 1.98
C GLU A 335 -2.15 11.76 0.65
N TYR A 336 -2.02 10.84 -0.30
CA TYR A 336 -2.65 10.95 -1.62
C TYR A 336 -4.19 10.85 -1.51
N ASP A 337 -4.90 11.65 -2.31
CA ASP A 337 -6.35 11.63 -2.42
C ASP A 337 -6.76 11.21 -3.84
N GLU A 338 -7.36 10.02 -3.96
CA GLU A 338 -7.77 9.41 -5.23
C GLU A 338 -8.96 10.13 -5.89
N GLN A 339 -9.65 11.05 -5.21
CA GLN A 339 -10.77 11.81 -5.78
C GLN A 339 -10.34 13.15 -6.38
N LEU A 340 -9.30 13.76 -5.81
CA LEU A 340 -8.77 15.07 -6.22
C LEU A 340 -7.46 14.98 -7.02
N GLU A 341 -6.86 13.79 -7.11
CA GLU A 341 -5.56 13.51 -7.76
C GLU A 341 -4.38 14.37 -7.23
N VAL A 342 -4.38 14.63 -5.92
CA VAL A 342 -3.38 15.46 -5.22
C VAL A 342 -2.89 14.79 -3.94
N TYR A 343 -1.76 15.28 -3.42
CA TYR A 343 -1.28 14.97 -2.08
C TYR A 343 -1.70 16.04 -1.09
N HIS A 344 -2.16 15.59 0.07
CA HIS A 344 -2.23 16.39 1.29
C HIS A 344 -1.00 16.11 2.14
N ILE A 345 -0.36 17.16 2.65
CA ILE A 345 0.92 17.08 3.37
C ILE A 345 0.66 17.31 4.86
N ARG A 346 0.64 16.23 5.66
CA ARG A 346 0.36 16.28 7.11
C ARG A 346 1.63 16.53 7.93
N THR A 347 1.51 17.20 9.07
CA THR A 347 2.62 17.57 9.97
C THR A 347 2.55 16.87 11.33
N SER A 348 3.64 16.97 12.11
CA SER A 348 3.73 16.46 13.50
C SER A 348 2.59 16.95 14.41
N ASN A 349 2.04 18.13 14.13
CA ASN A 349 1.01 18.76 14.95
C ASN A 349 -0.41 18.36 14.49
N ASN A 350 -0.51 17.30 13.67
CA ASN A 350 -1.74 16.81 13.04
C ASN A 350 -2.53 17.89 12.28
N LYS A 351 -1.81 18.82 11.65
CA LYS A 351 -2.34 19.79 10.67
C LYS A 351 -1.85 19.44 9.26
N TYR A 352 -2.46 20.02 8.24
CA TYR A 352 -2.04 19.93 6.86
C TYR A 352 -1.42 21.26 6.38
N TRP A 353 -0.55 21.17 5.38
CA TRP A 353 -0.15 22.33 4.59
C TRP A 353 -1.37 22.93 3.87
N LYS A 354 -1.41 24.25 3.77
CA LYS A 354 -2.46 25.05 3.12
C LYS A 354 -1.81 26.23 2.39
N ILE A 355 -2.34 26.63 1.24
CA ILE A 355 -2.01 27.93 0.64
C ILE A 355 -2.89 29.06 1.20
N GLU A 356 -2.28 30.19 1.53
CA GLU A 356 -2.97 31.41 1.99
C GLU A 356 -2.14 32.64 1.61
N GLY A 357 -2.73 33.61 0.90
CA GLY A 357 -2.00 34.78 0.38
C GLY A 357 -0.81 34.47 -0.54
N GLY A 358 -0.74 33.25 -1.10
CA GLY A 358 0.43 32.73 -1.82
C GLY A 358 1.61 32.33 -0.91
N GLY A 359 1.48 32.40 0.42
CA GLY A 359 2.32 31.68 1.37
C GLY A 359 1.83 30.23 1.55
N VAL A 360 2.67 29.38 2.15
CA VAL A 360 2.35 28.00 2.51
C VAL A 360 2.42 27.85 4.03
N GLN A 361 1.31 27.46 4.66
CA GLN A 361 1.13 27.43 6.11
C GLN A 361 0.70 26.06 6.62
N ALA A 362 1.01 25.73 7.86
CA ALA A 362 0.70 24.44 8.48
C ALA A 362 -0.54 24.48 9.40
N THR A 363 -1.60 25.16 8.97
CA THR A 363 -2.76 25.51 9.82
C THR A 363 -3.97 24.57 9.70
N ALA A 364 -4.16 23.91 8.56
CA ALA A 364 -5.44 23.29 8.23
C ALA A 364 -5.69 22.02 9.06
N GLU A 365 -6.87 21.91 9.68
CA GLU A 365 -7.26 20.73 10.46
C GLU A 365 -7.89 19.60 9.63
N LYS A 366 -8.34 19.95 8.42
CA LYS A 366 -9.08 19.09 7.50
C LYS A 366 -8.53 19.29 6.09
N ARG A 367 -8.70 18.28 5.24
CA ARG A 367 -8.41 18.36 3.82
C ARG A 367 -9.42 19.27 3.12
N SER A 368 -8.93 20.11 2.23
CA SER A 368 -9.69 20.97 1.31
C SER A 368 -8.84 21.24 0.05
N ILE A 369 -9.41 21.94 -0.94
CA ILE A 369 -8.72 22.29 -2.20
C ILE A 369 -7.45 23.10 -1.91
N GLU A 370 -7.48 24.01 -0.94
CA GLU A 370 -6.33 24.84 -0.51
C GLU A 370 -5.20 24.04 0.15
N THR A 371 -5.46 22.78 0.52
CA THR A 371 -4.48 21.84 1.10
C THR A 371 -4.01 20.77 0.12
N GLY A 372 -4.48 20.81 -1.13
CA GLY A 372 -4.13 19.89 -2.19
C GLY A 372 -2.93 20.38 -2.99
N PHE A 373 -1.91 19.54 -3.10
CA PHE A 373 -0.69 19.81 -3.87
C PHE A 373 -0.45 18.69 -4.88
N TYR A 374 -0.30 19.05 -6.16
CA TYR A 374 0.18 18.12 -7.17
C TYR A 374 1.70 17.95 -7.00
N ILE A 375 2.16 16.71 -6.95
CA ILE A 375 3.58 16.35 -6.83
C ILE A 375 4.04 15.75 -8.15
N GLN A 376 5.04 16.38 -8.77
CA GLN A 376 5.75 15.83 -9.92
C GLN A 376 7.17 15.42 -9.52
N SER A 377 7.51 14.15 -9.74
CA SER A 377 8.85 13.62 -9.48
C SER A 377 9.83 13.98 -10.59
N MET A 378 11.05 14.35 -10.20
CA MET A 378 12.18 14.59 -11.07
C MET A 378 13.07 13.34 -11.12
N ASN A 379 13.84 13.18 -12.20
CA ASN A 379 14.70 12.00 -12.46
C ASN A 379 15.95 11.88 -11.55
N ASN A 380 16.02 12.64 -10.46
CA ASN A 380 17.15 12.80 -9.55
C ASN A 380 16.71 12.81 -8.07
N GLY A 381 15.58 12.19 -7.72
CA GLY A 381 15.04 12.12 -6.35
C GLY A 381 14.58 13.46 -5.77
N HIS A 382 14.50 14.51 -6.60
CA HIS A 382 13.81 15.75 -6.24
C HIS A 382 12.35 15.67 -6.68
N ILE A 383 11.50 16.50 -6.07
CA ILE A 383 10.12 16.71 -6.50
C ILE A 383 9.85 18.21 -6.65
N VAL A 384 8.86 18.56 -7.46
CA VAL A 384 8.26 19.90 -7.45
C VAL A 384 6.81 19.83 -6.98
N PHE A 385 6.38 20.87 -6.29
CA PHE A 385 4.99 21.02 -5.83
C PHE A 385 4.30 22.12 -6.64
N GLN A 386 3.16 21.80 -7.22
CA GLN A 386 2.21 22.77 -7.75
C GLN A 386 1.00 22.83 -6.81
N ALA A 387 0.66 24.01 -6.30
CA ALA A 387 -0.49 24.19 -5.41
C ALA A 387 -1.78 24.42 -6.22
N SER A 388 -2.93 24.35 -5.55
CA SER A 388 -4.26 24.51 -6.17
C SER A 388 -4.57 25.89 -6.75
N ASN A 389 -3.70 26.89 -6.56
CA ASN A 389 -3.71 28.15 -7.33
C ASN A 389 -2.99 28.05 -8.69
N GLY A 390 -2.54 26.85 -9.09
CA GLY A 390 -1.79 26.59 -10.32
C GLY A 390 -0.31 26.95 -10.27
N LYS A 391 0.20 27.51 -9.16
CA LYS A 391 1.57 28.01 -9.05
C LYS A 391 2.49 27.03 -8.34
N TYR A 392 3.76 27.03 -8.74
CA TYR A 392 4.81 26.23 -8.12
C TYR A 392 5.30 26.84 -6.80
N ILE A 393 5.61 25.98 -5.83
CA ILE A 393 6.21 26.38 -4.56
C ILE A 393 7.70 26.66 -4.76
N VAL A 394 8.14 27.84 -4.31
CA VAL A 394 9.55 28.26 -4.23
C VAL A 394 9.87 28.75 -2.80
N PRO A 395 11.11 28.61 -2.31
CA PRO A 395 11.55 29.30 -1.11
C PRO A 395 11.81 30.79 -1.43
N HIS A 396 11.24 31.67 -0.64
CA HIS A 396 11.63 33.07 -0.60
C HIS A 396 13.09 33.19 -0.08
N PRO A 397 13.86 34.25 -0.38
CA PRO A 397 15.23 34.42 0.16
C PRO A 397 15.33 34.43 1.70
N THR A 398 14.22 34.64 2.42
CA THR A 398 14.13 34.49 3.89
C THR A 398 13.77 33.08 4.37
N GLY A 399 13.72 32.11 3.46
CA GLY A 399 13.36 30.70 3.69
C GLY A 399 11.87 30.39 3.65
N HIS A 400 10.96 31.37 3.76
CA HIS A 400 9.50 31.08 3.75
C HIS A 400 9.02 30.50 2.42
N MET A 401 8.19 29.47 2.47
CA MET A 401 7.69 28.77 1.28
C MET A 401 6.50 29.50 0.67
N ARG A 402 6.53 29.76 -0.65
CA ARG A 402 5.51 30.54 -1.36
C ARG A 402 5.09 29.90 -2.68
N ALA A 403 3.80 29.74 -2.90
CA ALA A 403 3.21 29.25 -4.16
C ALA A 403 2.98 30.42 -5.14
N ILE A 404 4.07 30.94 -5.71
CA ILE A 404 4.06 32.19 -6.49
C ILE A 404 4.50 32.05 -7.95
N SER A 405 5.31 31.05 -8.32
CA SER A 405 5.84 30.94 -9.69
C SER A 405 4.83 30.32 -10.67
N ASP A 406 4.63 30.96 -11.82
CA ASP A 406 3.83 30.42 -12.93
C ASP A 406 4.62 29.46 -13.83
N GLN A 407 5.94 29.35 -13.65
CA GLN A 407 6.82 28.50 -14.46
C GLN A 407 7.64 27.53 -13.61
N LEU A 408 7.91 26.36 -14.18
CA LEU A 408 8.74 25.32 -13.59
C LEU A 408 10.23 25.65 -13.78
N ASN A 409 10.84 26.31 -12.79
CA ASN A 409 12.29 26.43 -12.70
C ASN A 409 12.83 25.41 -11.69
N THR A 410 13.45 24.33 -12.18
CA THR A 410 13.95 23.25 -11.32
C THR A 410 15.06 23.70 -10.36
N ASN A 411 15.79 24.75 -10.67
CA ASN A 411 16.83 25.30 -9.78
C ASN A 411 16.25 26.07 -8.58
N GLU A 412 14.96 26.46 -8.62
CA GLU A 412 14.30 27.28 -7.59
C GLU A 412 13.09 26.59 -6.95
N SER A 413 12.47 25.62 -7.63
CA SER A 413 11.21 24.96 -7.20
C SER A 413 11.34 23.46 -6.92
N SER A 414 12.55 22.89 -7.00
CA SER A 414 12.77 21.46 -6.72
C SER A 414 13.28 21.19 -5.30
N PHE A 415 12.74 20.15 -4.68
CA PHE A 415 13.02 19.77 -3.30
C PHE A 415 13.54 18.34 -3.28
N LEU A 416 14.76 18.14 -2.78
CA LEU A 416 15.33 16.81 -2.58
C LEU A 416 14.53 16.08 -1.48
N VAL A 417 13.97 14.92 -1.82
CA VAL A 417 13.23 14.07 -0.90
C VAL A 417 14.19 13.16 -0.13
N LYS A 418 13.93 12.99 1.17
CA LYS A 418 14.54 11.95 2.00
C LYS A 418 13.46 11.19 2.75
N PHE A 419 13.49 9.86 2.73
CA PHE A 419 12.47 9.02 3.37
C PHE A 419 12.85 8.76 4.83
N VAL A 420 11.92 9.01 5.75
CA VAL A 420 12.18 8.98 7.20
C VAL A 420 11.75 7.67 7.82
N ASN A 421 10.54 7.20 7.50
CA ASN A 421 9.99 5.94 8.01
C ASN A 421 10.20 4.76 7.04
N ARG A 422 11.35 4.70 6.35
CA ARG A 422 11.77 3.60 5.46
C ARG A 422 13.26 3.23 5.58
N PRO A 423 13.79 2.91 6.79
CA PRO A 423 15.13 2.32 6.91
C PRO A 423 15.21 0.93 6.24
N PHE A 424 14.06 0.26 6.17
CA PHE A 424 13.86 -0.94 5.38
C PHE A 424 12.79 -0.75 4.33
N CYS A 425 12.92 -1.51 3.25
CA CYS A 425 12.09 -1.52 2.06
C CYS A 425 11.43 -2.90 1.93
N VAL A 426 10.10 -2.93 1.86
CA VAL A 426 9.32 -4.05 1.33
C VAL A 426 8.60 -3.56 0.09
N LEU A 427 8.70 -4.31 -1.01
CA LEU A 427 8.06 -3.96 -2.28
C LEU A 427 6.98 -4.99 -2.63
N LYS A 428 5.83 -4.50 -3.09
CA LYS A 428 4.70 -5.30 -3.54
C LYS A 428 4.19 -4.75 -4.87
N CYS A 429 3.78 -5.65 -5.77
CA CYS A 429 3.10 -5.32 -7.01
C CYS A 429 1.82 -6.17 -7.12
N GLU A 430 1.07 -6.03 -8.22
CA GLU A 430 -0.15 -6.82 -8.46
C GLU A 430 0.09 -8.35 -8.53
N PHE A 431 1.32 -8.78 -8.81
CA PHE A 431 1.69 -10.19 -8.88
C PHE A 431 2.10 -10.81 -7.54
N GLY A 432 2.40 -10.00 -6.51
CA GLY A 432 2.92 -10.47 -5.23
C GLY A 432 4.00 -9.55 -4.64
N TYR A 433 4.72 -10.05 -3.64
CA TYR A 433 5.87 -9.37 -3.05
C TYR A 433 7.15 -9.62 -3.84
N VAL A 434 8.11 -8.70 -3.71
CA VAL A 434 9.50 -8.89 -4.15
C VAL A 434 10.26 -9.73 -3.14
N ALA A 435 10.85 -10.83 -3.61
CA ALA A 435 11.72 -11.71 -2.84
C ALA A 435 12.64 -12.51 -3.77
N TYR A 436 13.65 -13.17 -3.21
CA TYR A 436 14.54 -14.05 -3.97
C TYR A 436 13.78 -15.16 -4.71
N ARG A 437 14.11 -15.39 -5.99
CA ARG A 437 13.73 -16.58 -6.77
C ARG A 437 14.06 -17.86 -6.00
N ASN A 438 15.32 -17.94 -5.58
CA ASN A 438 15.88 -18.91 -4.64
C ASN A 438 17.13 -18.30 -3.98
N LYS A 439 17.56 -18.85 -2.84
CA LYS A 439 18.68 -18.30 -2.05
C LYS A 439 20.05 -18.37 -2.75
N HIS A 440 20.24 -19.25 -3.73
CA HIS A 440 21.54 -19.44 -4.39
C HIS A 440 21.76 -18.42 -5.50
N SER A 441 20.78 -18.21 -6.38
CA SER A 441 20.91 -17.29 -7.51
C SER A 441 20.75 -15.81 -7.13
N ARG A 442 20.09 -15.51 -6.00
CA ARG A 442 19.77 -14.14 -5.49
C ARG A 442 19.07 -13.18 -6.48
N ILE A 443 18.73 -13.63 -7.68
CA ILE A 443 17.80 -12.98 -8.62
C ILE A 443 16.45 -12.75 -7.91
N LEU A 444 15.86 -11.59 -8.11
CA LEU A 444 14.59 -11.18 -7.51
C LEU A 444 13.39 -11.51 -8.41
N GLU A 445 12.28 -11.84 -7.76
CA GLU A 445 10.98 -12.07 -8.41
C GLU A 445 9.86 -11.39 -7.62
N CYS A 446 8.87 -10.84 -8.33
CA CYS A 446 7.77 -10.06 -7.79
C CYS A 446 6.45 -10.84 -7.63
N ASN A 447 6.49 -12.18 -7.77
CA ASN A 447 5.32 -13.05 -7.70
C ASN A 447 5.18 -13.81 -6.36
N LYS A 448 5.98 -13.46 -5.34
CA LYS A 448 6.10 -14.25 -4.11
C LYS A 448 4.94 -13.98 -3.14
N SER A 449 4.60 -15.01 -2.37
CA SER A 449 3.64 -14.93 -1.27
C SER A 449 4.23 -14.25 -0.03
N LEU A 450 5.53 -14.37 0.19
CA LEU A 450 6.29 -13.72 1.26
C LEU A 450 7.31 -12.75 0.67
N PHE A 451 7.65 -11.69 1.40
CA PHE A 451 8.61 -10.67 1.00
C PHE A 451 10.05 -11.02 1.45
N THR A 452 11.01 -10.32 0.87
CA THR A 452 12.35 -10.14 1.45
C THR A 452 12.46 -8.71 1.93
N LEU A 453 13.01 -8.51 3.13
CA LEU A 453 13.29 -7.18 3.66
C LEU A 453 14.66 -6.72 3.15
N PHE A 454 14.72 -5.52 2.56
CA PHE A 454 15.96 -4.91 2.09
C PHE A 454 16.27 -3.65 2.91
N THR A 455 17.53 -3.43 3.27
CA THR A 455 17.96 -2.15 3.85
C THR A 455 17.98 -1.09 2.76
N LEU A 456 17.49 0.11 3.08
CA LEU A 456 17.55 1.28 2.22
C LEU A 456 18.62 2.25 2.75
N GLU A 457 19.74 2.36 2.04
CA GLU A 457 20.82 3.28 2.38
C GLU A 457 20.67 4.55 1.54
N GLU A 458 20.37 5.70 2.18
CA GLU A 458 20.33 7.00 1.49
C GLU A 458 21.73 7.50 1.14
N SER A 459 21.88 8.06 -0.05
CA SER A 459 23.10 8.69 -0.54
C SER A 459 22.88 10.18 -0.84
N ASN A 460 23.90 10.84 -1.40
CA ASN A 460 23.80 12.23 -1.84
C ASN A 460 22.98 12.36 -3.13
N GLY A 461 22.24 13.47 -3.28
CA GLY A 461 21.56 13.82 -4.53
C GLY A 461 20.39 12.91 -4.93
N GLY A 462 19.63 12.40 -3.97
CA GLY A 462 18.41 11.60 -4.23
C GLY A 462 18.64 10.15 -4.65
N ILE A 463 19.91 9.72 -4.64
CA ILE A 463 20.31 8.34 -4.88
C ILE A 463 20.06 7.51 -3.62
N VAL A 464 19.58 6.29 -3.81
CA VAL A 464 19.47 5.26 -2.76
C VAL A 464 20.16 3.97 -3.21
N TYR A 465 20.60 3.18 -2.23
CA TYR A 465 21.10 1.83 -2.44
C TYR A 465 20.20 0.84 -1.71
N LEU A 466 19.89 -0.29 -2.38
CA LEU A 466 19.07 -1.37 -1.85
C LEU A 466 19.98 -2.56 -1.55
N LYS A 467 19.85 -3.15 -0.36
CA LYS A 467 20.83 -4.10 0.18
C LYS A 467 20.16 -5.29 0.86
N GLY A 468 20.68 -6.50 0.60
CA GLY A 468 20.26 -7.74 1.23
C GLY A 468 20.72 -7.86 2.68
N SER A 469 20.08 -8.75 3.43
CA SER A 469 20.45 -9.07 4.83
C SER A 469 21.83 -9.73 5.00
N ASP A 470 22.45 -10.13 3.88
CA ASP A 470 23.81 -10.65 3.77
C ASP A 470 24.85 -9.56 3.42
N GLY A 471 24.42 -8.30 3.32
CA GLY A 471 25.27 -7.15 3.00
C GLY A 471 25.50 -6.92 1.49
N LYS A 472 25.01 -7.80 0.60
CA LYS A 472 25.15 -7.61 -0.85
C LYS A 472 24.17 -6.56 -1.36
N TYR A 473 24.59 -5.80 -2.38
CA TYR A 473 23.76 -4.78 -3.01
C TYR A 473 22.94 -5.34 -4.16
N TRP A 474 21.81 -4.68 -4.42
CA TRP A 474 21.06 -4.84 -5.66
C TRP A 474 21.94 -4.45 -6.85
N GLU A 475 21.85 -5.22 -7.95
CA GLU A 475 22.50 -4.93 -9.22
C GLU A 475 21.58 -5.30 -10.40
N ILE A 476 21.85 -4.70 -11.56
CA ILE A 476 21.18 -5.02 -12.82
C ILE A 476 22.11 -5.90 -13.66
N LEU A 477 21.66 -7.12 -13.94
CA LEU A 477 22.41 -8.10 -14.72
C LEU A 477 22.38 -7.78 -16.23
N LYS A 478 23.19 -8.50 -17.01
CA LYS A 478 23.32 -8.31 -18.47
C LYS A 478 22.02 -8.59 -19.25
N ASP A 479 21.10 -9.37 -18.68
CA ASP A 479 19.74 -9.63 -19.20
C ASP A 479 18.69 -8.62 -18.67
N LEU A 480 19.17 -7.54 -18.04
CA LEU A 480 18.41 -6.48 -17.38
C LEU A 480 17.53 -6.95 -16.21
N THR A 481 17.73 -8.19 -15.71
CA THR A 481 17.08 -8.65 -14.46
C THR A 481 17.73 -8.03 -13.23
N VAL A 482 16.99 -7.98 -12.12
CA VAL A 482 17.49 -7.53 -10.82
C VAL A 482 17.96 -8.72 -9.98
N SER A 483 19.14 -8.59 -9.38
CA SER A 483 19.69 -9.56 -8.43
C SER A 483 20.36 -8.86 -7.25
N VAL A 484 20.68 -9.61 -6.19
CA VAL A 484 21.34 -9.07 -4.99
C VAL A 484 22.69 -9.76 -4.78
N THR A 485 23.56 -9.63 -5.77
CA THR A 485 24.91 -10.23 -5.80
C THR A 485 26.03 -9.20 -5.81
N GLY A 486 25.72 -7.92 -6.01
CA GLY A 486 26.72 -6.85 -6.12
C GLY A 486 27.51 -6.64 -4.83
N ASP A 487 28.83 -6.51 -4.96
CA ASP A 487 29.70 -6.02 -3.88
C ASP A 487 29.62 -4.50 -3.72
N ASP A 488 29.47 -3.77 -4.83
CA ASP A 488 29.37 -2.32 -4.88
C ASP A 488 27.92 -1.80 -4.94
N PRO A 489 27.64 -0.61 -4.36
CA PRO A 489 26.30 -0.04 -4.33
C PRO A 489 25.82 0.51 -5.69
N SER A 490 24.90 -0.20 -6.34
CA SER A 490 24.21 0.28 -7.55
C SER A 490 23.27 1.46 -7.24
N LYS A 491 23.38 2.54 -8.01
CA LYS A 491 22.61 3.78 -7.86
C LYS A 491 21.16 3.62 -8.33
N PHE A 492 20.20 3.52 -7.40
CA PHE A 492 18.77 3.63 -7.70
C PHE A 492 18.23 5.02 -7.32
N VAL A 493 17.10 5.40 -7.89
CA VAL A 493 16.33 6.60 -7.51
C VAL A 493 14.89 6.17 -7.23
N ILE A 494 14.33 6.63 -6.11
CA ILE A 494 12.91 6.50 -5.79
C ILE A 494 12.18 7.75 -6.29
N GLU A 495 11.14 7.55 -7.09
CA GLU A 495 10.24 8.62 -7.53
C GLU A 495 8.83 8.36 -6.98
N LEU A 496 8.17 9.40 -6.48
CA LEU A 496 6.76 9.31 -6.05
C LEU A 496 5.84 9.24 -7.28
N CYS A 497 4.85 8.36 -7.26
CA CYS A 497 3.91 8.20 -8.36
C CYS A 497 2.78 9.24 -8.26
N SER A 498 2.75 10.23 -9.17
CA SER A 498 1.79 11.34 -9.17
C SER A 498 0.30 10.98 -9.22
N SER A 499 -0.07 9.70 -9.30
CA SER A 499 -1.46 9.23 -9.38
C SER A 499 -1.89 8.23 -8.28
N HIS A 500 -1.00 7.78 -7.40
CA HIS A 500 -1.28 6.78 -6.36
C HIS A 500 -0.30 6.90 -5.18
N SER A 501 -0.63 6.35 -4.00
CA SER A 501 0.27 6.28 -2.82
C SER A 501 1.41 5.25 -2.96
N ARG A 502 2.09 5.23 -4.12
CA ARG A 502 3.09 4.25 -4.58
C ARG A 502 4.38 4.93 -5.06
N ILE A 503 5.43 4.13 -5.21
CA ILE A 503 6.70 4.58 -5.81
C ILE A 503 6.96 3.96 -7.19
N LEU A 504 7.83 4.61 -7.94
CA LEU A 504 8.59 4.06 -9.05
C LEU A 504 10.04 3.89 -8.59
N LEU A 505 10.71 2.84 -9.08
CA LEU A 505 12.15 2.61 -8.85
C LEU A 505 12.88 2.73 -10.17
N LYS A 506 13.74 3.76 -10.30
CA LYS A 506 14.62 3.98 -11.46
C LYS A 506 15.98 3.34 -11.20
N ALA A 507 16.45 2.53 -12.15
CA ALA A 507 17.69 1.78 -12.07
C ALA A 507 18.90 2.56 -12.66
N PRO A 508 20.15 2.11 -12.46
CA PRO A 508 21.35 2.80 -12.96
C PRO A 508 21.39 3.03 -14.47
N ASN A 509 20.64 2.25 -15.26
CA ASN A 509 20.51 2.40 -16.71
C ASN A 509 19.46 3.46 -17.14
N GLY A 510 18.89 4.21 -16.19
CA GLY A 510 17.87 5.25 -16.43
C GLY A 510 16.44 4.73 -16.55
N MET A 511 16.23 3.41 -16.56
CA MET A 511 14.92 2.77 -16.77
C MET A 511 14.22 2.46 -15.44
N TYR A 512 12.89 2.52 -15.42
CA TYR A 512 12.11 2.00 -14.30
C TYR A 512 12.09 0.47 -14.29
N LEU A 513 12.10 -0.09 -13.08
CA LEU A 513 11.87 -1.51 -12.83
C LEU A 513 10.44 -1.90 -13.21
N ARG A 514 10.29 -2.88 -14.11
CA ARG A 514 9.03 -3.48 -14.54
C ARG A 514 8.84 -4.84 -13.87
N ALA A 515 7.72 -5.02 -13.18
CA ALA A 515 7.18 -6.31 -12.77
C ALA A 515 6.52 -7.04 -13.95
N GLU A 516 6.66 -8.36 -14.03
CA GLU A 516 6.03 -9.19 -15.05
C GLU A 516 5.17 -10.33 -14.47
N GLN A 517 4.20 -10.80 -15.26
CA GLN A 517 3.24 -11.83 -14.83
C GLN A 517 3.89 -13.20 -14.57
N ASN A 518 5.00 -13.49 -15.26
CA ASN A 518 5.88 -14.63 -14.99
C ASN A 518 6.58 -14.52 -13.61
N GLY A 519 6.68 -13.31 -13.06
CA GLY A 519 7.35 -12.96 -11.81
C GLY A 519 8.73 -12.30 -11.96
N SER A 520 9.28 -12.12 -13.16
CA SER A 520 10.57 -11.44 -13.31
C SER A 520 10.46 -9.93 -13.06
N ILE A 521 11.60 -9.31 -12.76
CA ILE A 521 11.75 -7.86 -12.60
C ILE A 521 12.84 -7.39 -13.55
N HIS A 522 12.51 -6.50 -14.49
CA HIS A 522 13.43 -6.02 -15.52
C HIS A 522 13.54 -4.48 -15.56
N ALA A 523 14.75 -3.94 -15.64
CA ALA A 523 15.03 -2.50 -15.79
C ALA A 523 14.87 -2.04 -17.25
N THR A 524 13.63 -1.94 -17.74
CA THR A 524 13.31 -1.85 -19.19
C THR A 524 12.19 -0.86 -19.56
N CYS A 525 11.77 0.03 -18.66
CA CYS A 525 10.61 0.90 -18.93
C CYS A 525 10.95 2.40 -18.77
N GLU A 526 10.79 3.18 -19.84
CA GLU A 526 11.07 4.63 -19.85
C GLU A 526 9.98 5.47 -19.14
N TYR A 527 8.76 4.94 -19.06
CA TYR A 527 7.57 5.66 -18.60
C TYR A 527 6.87 4.94 -17.43
N SER A 528 6.17 5.70 -16.60
CA SER A 528 5.32 5.19 -15.51
C SER A 528 4.11 4.42 -16.05
N ARG A 529 3.83 3.25 -15.49
CA ARG A 529 2.60 2.47 -15.69
C ARG A 529 2.36 1.54 -14.50
N GLN A 530 1.17 0.93 -14.40
CA GLN A 530 0.81 -0.05 -13.37
C GLN A 530 1.91 -1.10 -13.09
N ALA A 531 2.51 -1.66 -14.15
CA ALA A 531 3.58 -2.67 -14.04
C ALA A 531 4.95 -2.13 -13.57
N THR A 532 5.12 -0.81 -13.37
CA THR A 532 6.35 -0.20 -12.80
C THR A 532 6.13 0.43 -11.43
N GLN A 533 4.91 0.36 -10.90
CA GLN A 533 4.53 0.90 -9.60
C GLN A 533 4.67 -0.16 -8.51
N TRP A 534 5.11 0.27 -7.33
CA TRP A 534 5.31 -0.59 -6.17
C TRP A 534 4.59 0.00 -4.95
N ASP A 535 3.84 -0.83 -4.22
CA ASP A 535 3.49 -0.50 -2.83
C ASP A 535 4.79 -0.59 -2.01
N PHE A 536 5.01 0.41 -1.15
CA PHE A 536 6.27 0.69 -0.43
C PHE A 536 5.97 1.39 0.89
#